data_AF-A0A2V5Q769-F1
#
_entry.id   AF-A0A2V5Q769-F1
#
_cell.length_a   1.000
_cell.length_b   1.000
_cell.length_c   1.000
_cell.angle_alpha   90.00
_cell.angle_beta   90.00
_cell.angle_gamma   90.00
#
_symmetry.space_group_name_H-M   'P 1'
#
loop_
_entity.id
_entity.type
_entity.pdbx_description
1 polymer ?
#
loop_
_entity_poly.entity_id
_entity_poly.type
_entity_poly.pdbx_seq_one_letter_code
_entity_poly.pdbx_strand_id
1 'polypeptide(L)'
;MHPVPSASYVLEGEVTIELDNHRQLTYRAGQAFVGAVQAWRNAFNRGTIWAKVLVMFVGREGQPRTIFPQVVHLGRGQRGIPRSESREHTGY
;
A
#
# COMPACT_ATOMS: atom_id res chain seq x y z
N MET A 1 1.95 2.16 5.38
CA MET A 1 1.17 1.83 6.61
C MET A 1 -0.31 2.06 6.34
N HIS A 2 -1.21 1.25 6.92
CA HIS A 2 -2.65 1.49 6.86
C HIS A 2 -3.17 1.85 8.27
N PRO A 3 -3.81 3.02 8.47
CA PRO A 3 -4.31 3.44 9.78
C PRO A 3 -5.70 2.87 10.09
N VAL A 4 -6.28 2.16 9.13
CA VAL A 4 -7.57 1.49 9.20
C VAL A 4 -7.39 -0.01 8.94
N PRO A 5 -8.27 -0.88 9.48
CA PRO A 5 -8.31 -2.28 9.10
C PRO A 5 -8.33 -2.48 7.58
N SER A 6 -7.54 -3.44 7.12
CA SER A 6 -7.49 -3.85 5.71
C SER A 6 -7.53 -5.37 5.59
N ALA A 7 -8.29 -5.88 4.63
CA ALA A 7 -8.25 -7.29 4.23
C ALA A 7 -7.88 -7.39 2.75
N SER A 8 -6.95 -8.29 2.43
CA SER A 8 -6.46 -8.49 1.08
C SER A 8 -6.72 -9.92 0.63
N TYR A 9 -7.08 -10.09 -0.64
CA TYR A 9 -7.24 -11.39 -1.30
C TYR A 9 -6.47 -11.39 -2.61
N VAL A 10 -5.60 -12.38 -2.81
CA VAL A 10 -4.81 -12.50 -4.04
C VAL A 10 -5.66 -13.23 -5.08
N LEU A 11 -5.99 -12.52 -6.16
CA LEU A 11 -6.79 -13.03 -7.28
C LEU A 11 -5.92 -13.78 -8.29
N GLU A 12 -4.71 -13.28 -8.54
CA GLU A 12 -3.75 -13.84 -9.50
C GLU A 12 -2.32 -13.55 -9.03
N GLY A 13 -1.37 -14.42 -9.39
CA GLY A 13 0.04 -14.24 -9.08
C GLY A 13 0.37 -14.42 -7.60
N GLU A 14 1.36 -13.66 -7.13
CA GLU A 14 1.83 -13.68 -5.75
C GLU A 14 2.15 -12.29 -5.20
N VAL A 15 1.99 -12.13 -3.89
CA VAL A 15 2.37 -10.93 -3.16
C VAL A 15 3.21 -11.33 -1.97
N THR A 16 4.42 -10.77 -1.86
CA THR A 16 5.27 -10.89 -0.69
C THR A 16 5.18 -9.62 0.15
N ILE A 17 4.77 -9.77 1.39
CA ILE A 17 4.74 -8.70 2.39
C ILE A 17 6.03 -8.75 3.20
N GLU A 18 6.75 -7.65 3.26
CA GLU A 18 7.89 -7.47 4.16
C GLU A 18 7.45 -6.64 5.38
N LEU A 19 7.60 -7.23 6.56
CA LEU A 19 7.31 -6.60 7.85
C LEU A 19 8.55 -5.91 8.41
N ASP A 20 8.36 -5.03 9.41
CA ASP A 20 9.44 -4.23 10.01
C ASP A 20 10.60 -5.05 10.61
N ASN A 21 10.36 -6.31 10.98
CA ASN A 21 11.39 -7.23 11.46
C ASN A 21 12.06 -8.04 10.34
N HIS A 22 11.97 -7.58 9.10
CA HIS A 22 12.42 -8.26 7.87
C HIS A 22 11.77 -9.62 7.61
N ARG A 23 10.76 -10.03 8.40
CA ARG A 23 10.01 -11.25 8.11
C ARG A 23 9.20 -11.04 6.84
N GLN A 24 9.33 -12.00 5.93
CA GLN A 24 8.57 -12.03 4.68
C GLN A 24 7.45 -13.06 4.76
N LEU A 25 6.28 -12.68 4.26
CA LEU A 25 5.11 -13.56 4.11
C LEU A 25 4.62 -13.48 2.67
N THR A 26 4.58 -14.61 1.98
CA THR A 26 4.10 -14.68 0.60
C THR A 26 2.70 -15.27 0.55
N TYR A 27 1.81 -14.59 -0.15
CA TYR A 27 0.44 -15.01 -0.41
C TYR A 27 0.25 -15.21 -1.91
N ARG A 28 -0.43 -16.29 -2.28
CA ARG A 28 -0.67 -16.74 -3.65
C ARG A 28 -2.16 -16.63 -3.99
N ALA A 29 -2.48 -16.72 -5.28
CA ALA A 29 -3.86 -16.78 -5.76
C ALA A 29 -4.72 -17.72 -4.90
N GLY A 30 -5.88 -17.22 -4.45
CA GLY A 30 -6.78 -17.94 -3.55
C GLY A 30 -6.57 -17.67 -2.06
N GLN A 31 -5.49 -16.99 -1.66
CA GLN A 31 -5.18 -16.73 -0.26
C GLN A 31 -5.57 -15.31 0.17
N ALA A 32 -6.04 -15.21 1.41
CA ALA A 32 -6.40 -13.95 2.05
C ALA A 32 -5.47 -13.65 3.23
N PHE A 33 -5.36 -12.36 3.58
CA PHE A 33 -4.76 -11.94 4.83
C PHE A 33 -5.38 -10.65 5.36
N VAL A 34 -5.43 -10.53 6.70
CA VAL A 34 -5.78 -9.28 7.37
C VAL A 34 -4.48 -8.52 7.62
N GLY A 35 -4.41 -7.31 7.09
CA GLY A 35 -3.28 -6.43 7.30
C GLY A 35 -3.27 -5.88 8.72
N ALA A 36 -2.14 -5.97 9.41
CA ALA A 36 -1.95 -5.35 10.71
C ALA A 36 -2.21 -3.84 10.63
N VAL A 37 -3.02 -3.31 11.54
CA VAL A 37 -3.32 -1.88 11.63
C VAL A 37 -2.12 -1.16 12.23
N GLN A 38 -1.81 0.04 11.74
CA GLN A 38 -0.69 0.88 12.22
C GLN A 38 0.70 0.23 12.12
N ALA A 39 0.85 -0.83 11.33
CA ALA A 39 2.14 -1.44 11.04
C ALA A 39 2.72 -0.89 9.73
N TRP A 40 4.01 -0.58 9.73
CA TRP A 40 4.76 -0.36 8.50
C TRP A 40 5.02 -1.70 7.82
N ARG A 41 4.91 -1.70 6.50
CA ARG A 41 5.14 -2.87 5.63
C ARG A 41 5.23 -2.42 4.19
N ASN A 42 5.98 -3.17 3.41
CA ASN A 42 5.99 -3.08 1.96
C ASN A 42 5.40 -4.35 1.34
N ALA A 43 4.77 -4.21 0.18
CA ALA A 43 4.25 -5.32 -0.60
C ALA A 43 4.96 -5.34 -1.94
N PHE A 44 5.47 -6.50 -2.33
CA PHE A 44 6.22 -6.70 -3.55
C PHE A 44 5.63 -7.86 -4.33
N ASN A 45 5.51 -7.71 -5.66
CA ASN A 45 5.38 -8.85 -6.55
C ASN A 45 6.79 -9.36 -6.86
N ARG A 46 7.15 -10.53 -6.30
CA ARG A 46 8.43 -11.21 -6.57
C ARG A 46 8.30 -12.34 -7.59
N GLY A 47 7.09 -12.58 -8.10
CA GLY A 47 6.81 -13.61 -9.08
C GLY A 47 7.18 -13.18 -10.50
N THR A 48 7.03 -14.12 -11.43
CA THR A 48 7.29 -13.90 -12.87
C THR A 48 6.07 -13.45 -13.66
N ILE A 49 4.90 -13.37 -13.02
CA ILE A 49 3.64 -12.91 -13.60
C ILE A 49 3.06 -11.74 -12.80
N TRP A 50 2.08 -11.05 -13.37
CA TRP A 50 1.38 -9.96 -12.69
C TRP A 50 0.60 -10.47 -11.48
N ALA A 51 0.68 -9.71 -10.37
CA ALA A 51 -0.16 -9.92 -9.21
C ALA A 51 -1.45 -9.10 -9.35
N LYS A 52 -2.61 -9.72 -9.11
CA LYS A 52 -3.90 -9.03 -8.96
C LYS A 52 -4.40 -9.24 -7.54
N VAL A 53 -4.76 -8.16 -6.87
CA VAL A 53 -5.13 -8.18 -5.45
C VAL A 53 -6.38 -7.35 -5.23
N LEU A 54 -7.38 -7.92 -4.59
CA LEU A 54 -8.48 -7.17 -4.01
C LEU A 54 -8.06 -6.70 -2.63
N VAL A 55 -8.12 -5.39 -2.37
CA VAL A 55 -7.84 -4.81 -1.05
C VAL A 55 -9.08 -4.06 -0.58
N MET A 56 -9.61 -4.49 0.57
CA MET A 56 -10.74 -3.86 1.25
C MET A 56 -10.23 -3.07 2.45
N PHE A 57 -10.79 -1.89 2.67
CA PHE A 57 -10.50 -1.03 3.81
C PHE A 57 -11.78 -0.73 4.58
N VAL A 58 -11.72 -0.78 5.91
CA VAL A 58 -12.85 -0.44 6.78
C VAL A 58 -12.49 0.79 7.60
N GLY A 59 -13.00 1.96 7.20
CA GLY A 59 -12.65 3.24 7.81
C GLY A 59 -13.82 4.22 7.82
N ARG A 60 -13.55 5.44 8.27
CA ARG A 60 -14.50 6.57 8.22
C ARG A 60 -14.21 7.45 7.02
N GLU A 61 -15.23 8.18 6.57
CA GLU A 61 -15.08 9.20 5.54
C GLU A 61 -14.00 10.24 5.94
N GLY A 62 -13.21 10.69 4.96
CA GLY A 62 -12.09 11.61 5.18
C GLY A 62 -10.84 10.99 5.83
N GLN A 63 -10.89 9.73 6.28
CA GLN A 63 -9.72 9.08 6.87
C GLN A 63 -8.79 8.51 5.78
N PRO A 64 -7.46 8.76 5.84
CA PRO A 64 -6.52 8.16 4.91
C PRO A 64 -6.55 6.63 4.98
N ARG A 65 -6.58 5.94 3.83
CA ARG A 65 -6.46 4.47 3.79
C ARG A 65 -5.01 3.99 3.87
N THR A 66 -4.08 4.79 3.38
CA THR A 66 -2.64 4.46 3.30
C THR A 66 -1.82 5.69 3.58
N ILE A 67 -0.79 5.54 4.42
CA ILE A 67 0.25 6.55 4.62
C ILE A 67 1.56 6.00 4.04
N PHE A 68 2.19 6.81 3.19
CA PHE A 68 3.51 6.57 2.64
C PHE A 68 4.56 7.30 3.48
N PRO A 69 5.78 6.75 3.65
CA PRO A 69 6.86 7.48 4.32
C PRO A 69 7.10 8.81 3.63
N GLN A 70 7.20 9.90 4.41
CA GLN A 70 7.60 11.18 3.86
C GLN A 70 9.09 11.11 3.52
N VAL A 71 9.43 11.30 2.25
CA VAL A 71 10.81 11.59 1.88
C VAL A 71 11.08 13.04 2.28
N VAL A 72 11.71 13.25 3.43
CA VAL A 72 12.21 14.57 3.81
C VAL A 72 13.43 14.84 2.95
N HIS A 73 13.28 15.70 1.94
CA HIS A 73 14.41 16.20 1.18
C HIS A 73 15.13 17.24 2.06
N LEU A 74 16.18 16.80 2.76
CA LEU A 74 17.13 17.72 3.41
C LEU A 74 17.73 18.61 2.32
N GLY A 75 17.40 19.90 2.38
CA GLY A 75 17.39 20.78 1.22
C GLY A 75 18.74 20.99 0.51
N ARG A 76 18.65 21.17 -0.81
CA ARG A 76 19.49 22.12 -1.54
C ARG A 76 18.59 22.96 -2.42
N GLY A 77 18.56 24.26 -2.16
CA GLY A 77 18.25 25.35 -3.09
C GLY A 77 16.99 25.25 -3.95
N GLN A 78 16.05 26.17 -3.73
CA GLN A 78 14.92 26.41 -4.61
C GLN A 78 15.29 26.38 -6.11
N ARG A 79 14.56 25.57 -6.89
CA ARG A 79 14.08 25.90 -8.24
C ARG A 79 12.86 25.01 -8.51
N GLY A 80 11.69 25.64 -8.61
CA GLY A 80 10.40 24.97 -8.71
C GLY A 80 10.18 24.25 -10.04
N ILE A 81 9.42 23.15 -9.97
CA ILE A 81 8.69 22.51 -11.07
C ILE A 81 7.35 22.02 -10.45
N PRO A 82 6.18 22.18 -11.11
CA PRO A 82 4.89 22.26 -10.43
C PRO A 82 4.40 20.90 -9.91
N ARG A 83 3.69 20.94 -8.77
CA ARG A 83 2.92 19.80 -8.26
C ARG A 83 1.90 19.37 -9.30
N SER A 84 1.93 18.10 -9.71
CA SER A 84 0.76 17.48 -10.32
C SER A 84 -0.30 17.26 -9.23
N GLU A 85 -1.35 18.06 -9.28
CA GLU A 85 -2.56 17.85 -8.50
C GLU A 85 -3.10 16.45 -8.81
N SER A 86 -3.20 15.62 -7.77
CA SER A 86 -4.02 14.41 -7.82
C SER A 86 -5.46 14.90 -7.74
N ARG A 87 -6.11 15.03 -8.91
CA ARG A 87 -7.56 15.17 -8.94
C ARG A 87 -8.16 13.88 -8.40
N GLU A 88 -8.78 13.99 -7.23
CA GLU A 88 -9.76 13.03 -6.76
C GLU A 88 -10.89 12.99 -7.81
N HIS A 89 -11.02 11.85 -8.49
CA HIS A 89 -12.20 11.55 -9.28
C HIS A 89 -13.13 10.73 -8.39
N THR A 90 -14.04 11.42 -7.71
CA THR A 90 -15.25 10.83 -7.17
C THR A 90 -16.19 10.56 -8.35
N GLY A 91 -16.30 9.28 -8.72
CA GLY A 91 -17.31 8.75 -9.63
C GLY A 91 -17.80 7.43 -9.07
N TYR A 92 -19.12 7.29 -8.99
CA TYR A 92 -19.87 6.14 -8.49
C TYR A 92 -19.48 4.83 -9.18
#